data_AF-A0A955SHR9-F1
#
_entry.id   AF-A0A955SHR9-F1
#
_cell.length_a   1.000
_cell.length_b   1.000
_cell.length_c   1.000
_cell.angle_alpha   90.00
_cell.angle_beta   90.00
_cell.angle_gamma   90.00
#
_symmetry.space_group_name_H-M   'P 1'
#
loop_
_entity.id
_entity.type
_entity.pdbx_description
1 polymer ?
#
loop_
_entity_poly.entity_id
_entity_poly.type
_entity_poly.pdbx_seq_one_letter_code
_entity_poly.pdbx_strand_id
1 'polypeptide(L)'
;MTIHYSFTADELALLADQEFFRKKATISGKIKQILEHLQNRIEAEIASQPLLAPEGFDPQARQFVKGEHLENFPYQYVDFPRFYTRENKFAFRSL
;
A
#
# COMPACT_ATOMS: atom_id res chain seq x y z
N MET A 1 20.78 -9.99 -28.32
CA MET A 1 19.33 -9.83 -28.56
C MET A 1 19.06 -8.36 -28.79
N THR A 2 18.57 -7.98 -29.97
CA THR A 2 18.26 -6.58 -30.28
C THR A 2 16.89 -6.26 -29.70
N ILE A 3 16.85 -5.43 -28.65
CA ILE A 3 15.59 -4.99 -28.05
C ILE A 3 14.96 -3.95 -28.98
N HIS A 4 13.78 -4.24 -29.51
CA HIS A 4 12.98 -3.26 -30.24
C HIS A 4 12.20 -2.41 -29.23
N TYR A 5 12.45 -1.09 -29.21
CA TYR A 5 11.82 -0.12 -28.31
C TYR A 5 10.58 0.56 -28.92
N SER A 6 9.91 -0.09 -29.87
CA SER A 6 8.77 0.50 -30.57
C SER A 6 7.47 0.16 -29.84
N PHE A 7 6.68 1.19 -29.49
CA PHE A 7 5.33 1.02 -28.97
C PHE A 7 4.36 0.60 -30.07
N THR A 8 3.41 -0.25 -29.70
CA THR A 8 2.21 -0.52 -30.49
C THR A 8 1.27 0.68 -30.49
N ALA A 9 0.30 0.70 -31.41
CA ALA A 9 -0.72 1.74 -31.46
C ALA A 9 -1.54 1.80 -30.16
N ASP A 10 -1.85 0.64 -29.58
CA ASP A 10 -2.62 0.53 -28.34
C ASP A 10 -1.82 1.06 -27.13
N GLU A 11 -0.54 0.74 -27.04
CA GLU A 11 0.35 1.28 -26.00
C GLU A 11 0.49 2.80 -26.11
N LEU A 12 0.63 3.35 -27.33
CA LEU A 12 0.66 4.79 -27.54
C LEU A 12 -0.66 5.46 -27.16
N ALA A 13 -1.80 4.83 -27.48
CA ALA A 13 -3.10 5.33 -27.10
C ALA A 13 -3.26 5.37 -25.58
N LEU A 14 -2.83 4.31 -24.88
CA LEU A 14 -2.86 4.26 -23.41
C LEU A 14 -1.92 5.29 -22.76
N LEU A 15 -0.73 5.49 -23.31
CA LEU A 15 0.21 6.53 -22.86
C LEU A 15 -0.36 7.94 -23.02
N ALA A 16 -1.18 8.17 -24.05
CA ALA A 16 -1.82 9.45 -24.32
C ALA A 16 -3.14 9.67 -23.53
N ASP A 17 -3.69 8.63 -22.90
CA ASP A 17 -4.96 8.71 -22.17
C ASP A 17 -4.82 9.44 -20.83
N GLN A 18 -4.98 10.76 -20.87
CA GLN A 18 -4.94 11.60 -19.67
C GLN A 18 -6.06 11.29 -18.67
N GLU A 19 -7.22 10.83 -19.15
CA GLU A 19 -8.35 10.56 -18.28
C GLU A 19 -8.08 9.32 -17.43
N PHE A 20 -7.49 8.29 -18.01
CA PHE A 20 -7.01 7.10 -17.30
C PHE A 20 -6.08 7.48 -16.14
N PHE A 21 -5.03 8.27 -16.39
CA PHE A 21 -4.07 8.63 -15.33
C PHE A 21 -4.69 9.51 -14.24
N ARG A 22 -5.58 10.45 -14.59
CA ARG A 22 -6.29 11.29 -13.61
C ARG A 22 -7.25 10.47 -12.76
N LYS A 23 -7.98 9.52 -13.36
CA LYS A 23 -8.84 8.57 -12.65
C LYS A 23 -8.03 7.67 -11.72
N LYS A 24 -6.92 7.10 -12.20
CA LYS A 24 -5.99 6.30 -11.40
C LYS A 24 -5.52 7.07 -10.17
N ALA A 25 -5.05 8.31 -10.34
CA ALA A 25 -4.61 9.15 -9.23
C ALA A 25 -5.74 9.40 -8.20
N THR A 26 -6.95 9.66 -8.68
CA THR A 26 -8.13 9.86 -7.83
C THR A 26 -8.49 8.60 -7.03
N ILE A 27 -8.52 7.44 -7.69
CA ILE A 27 -8.81 6.15 -7.06
C ILE A 27 -7.73 5.83 -6.02
N SER A 28 -6.46 6.02 -6.36
CA SER A 28 -5.35 5.83 -5.42
C SER A 28 -5.48 6.71 -4.17
N GLY A 29 -5.92 7.96 -4.32
CA GLY A 29 -6.21 8.83 -3.18
C GLY A 29 -7.33 8.28 -2.28
N LYS A 30 -8.41 7.76 -2.87
CA LYS A 30 -9.51 7.14 -2.12
C LYS A 30 -9.06 5.88 -1.37
N ILE A 31 -8.27 5.01 -2.00
CA ILE A 31 -7.73 3.80 -1.35
C ILE A 31 -6.90 4.19 -0.13
N LYS A 32 -6.03 5.20 -0.24
CA LYS A 32 -5.25 5.72 0.91
C LYS A 32 -6.15 6.16 2.05
N GLN A 33 -7.21 6.93 1.76
CA GLN A 33 -8.16 7.39 2.78
C GLN A 33 -8.90 6.23 3.47
N ILE A 34 -9.26 5.19 2.71
CA ILE A 34 -9.88 3.98 3.26
C ILE A 34 -8.89 3.27 4.22
N LEU A 35 -7.63 3.12 3.82
CA LEU A 35 -6.60 2.51 4.64
C LEU A 35 -6.29 3.35 5.90
N GLU A 36 -6.29 4.67 5.81
CA GLU A 36 -6.16 5.58 6.96
C GLU A 36 -7.35 5.43 7.93
N HIS A 37 -8.57 5.36 7.41
CA HIS A 37 -9.76 5.14 8.23
C HIS A 37 -9.71 3.77 8.92
N LEU A 38 -9.28 2.72 8.21
CA LEU A 38 -9.10 1.39 8.76
C LEU A 38 -8.03 1.39 9.86
N GLN A 39 -6.89 2.04 9.64
CA GLN A 39 -5.84 2.18 10.65
C GLN A 39 -6.38 2.81 11.93
N ASN A 40 -7.13 3.91 11.84
CA ASN A 40 -7.72 4.57 13.01
C ASN A 40 -8.67 3.64 13.78
N ARG A 41 -9.40 2.77 13.08
CA ARG A 41 -10.27 1.78 13.71
C ARG A 41 -9.48 0.67 14.40
N ILE A 42 -8.41 0.17 13.75
CA ILE A 42 -7.50 -0.81 14.35
C ILE A 42 -6.84 -0.23 15.61
N GLU A 43 -6.46 1.06 15.58
CA GLU A 43 -5.85 1.74 16.71
C GLU A 43 -6.79 1.80 17.92
N ALA A 44 -8.04 2.19 17.69
CA ALA A 44 -9.06 2.21 18.74
C ALA A 44 -9.31 0.81 19.33
N GLU A 45 -9.34 -0.22 18.49
CA GLU A 45 -9.53 -1.60 18.92
C GLU A 45 -8.35 -2.09 19.77
N ILE A 46 -7.12 -1.90 19.30
CA ILE A 46 -5.90 -2.33 20.00
C ILE A 46 -5.74 -1.58 21.32
N ALA A 47 -6.07 -0.29 21.38
CA ALA A 47 -6.01 0.47 22.63
C ALA A 47 -6.94 -0.07 23.72
N SER A 48 -7.99 -0.81 23.35
CA SER A 48 -8.96 -1.41 24.27
C SER A 48 -8.59 -2.83 24.73
N GLN A 49 -7.54 -3.44 24.16
CA GLN A 49 -7.18 -4.83 24.41
C GLN A 49 -5.71 -4.97 24.82
N PRO A 50 -5.36 -5.88 25.75
CA PRO A 50 -3.97 -6.20 26.01
C PRO A 50 -3.36 -6.97 24.83
N LEU A 51 -2.45 -6.32 24.09
CA LEU A 51 -1.73 -6.94 22.98
C LEU A 51 -0.46 -7.62 23.49
N LEU A 52 -0.30 -8.92 23.22
CA LEU A 52 0.97 -9.61 23.38
C LEU A 52 1.92 -9.14 22.28
N ALA A 53 3.00 -8.48 22.68
CA ALA A 53 3.93 -7.84 21.76
C ALA A 53 5.39 -8.16 22.10
N PRO A 54 6.28 -8.24 21.10
CA PRO A 54 7.71 -8.44 21.33
C PRO A 54 8.34 -7.23 22.04
N GLU A 55 9.53 -7.44 22.62
CA GLU A 55 10.30 -6.36 23.22
C GLU A 55 10.64 -5.27 22.18
N GLY A 56 10.50 -4.00 22.59
CA GLY A 56 10.72 -2.85 21.69
C GLY A 56 9.59 -2.60 20.70
N PHE A 57 8.45 -3.28 20.84
CA PHE A 57 7.25 -3.00 20.05
C PHE A 57 6.69 -1.61 20.32
N ASP A 58 6.50 -0.84 19.25
CA ASP A 58 5.81 0.45 19.28
C ASP A 58 4.38 0.28 18.73
N PRO A 59 3.33 0.39 19.55
CA PRO A 59 1.94 0.25 19.10
C PRO A 59 1.49 1.37 18.15
N GLN A 60 2.28 2.43 18.01
CA GLN A 60 2.00 3.57 17.13
C GLN A 60 2.77 3.48 15.80
N ALA A 61 3.69 2.52 15.67
CA ALA A 61 4.47 2.35 14.47
C ALA A 61 3.58 1.89 13.30
N ARG A 62 3.60 2.66 12.22
CA ARG A 62 2.85 2.40 10.98
C ARG A 62 3.75 2.46 9.75
N GLN A 63 3.30 1.84 8.66
CA GLN A 63 3.88 2.03 7.35
C GLN A 63 2.80 1.95 6.28
N PHE A 64 2.67 3.01 5.49
CA PHE A 64 1.90 2.98 4.25
C PHE A 64 2.83 2.67 3.10
N VAL A 65 2.42 1.72 2.25
CA VAL A 65 3.16 1.35 1.05
C VAL A 65 2.24 1.48 -0.14
N LYS A 66 2.82 1.90 -1.26
CA LYS A 66 2.22 1.89 -2.58
C LYS A 66 3.21 1.28 -3.56
N GLY A 67 2.70 0.55 -4.55
CA GLY A 67 3.53 -0.03 -5.60
C GLY A 67 2.70 -0.41 -6.82
N GLU A 68 3.38 -0.92 -7.84
CA GLU A 68 2.78 -1.22 -9.16
C GLU A 68 3.11 -2.65 -9.63
N HIS A 69 3.78 -3.44 -8.78
CA HIS A 69 4.36 -4.74 -9.15
C HIS A 69 3.67 -5.93 -8.46
N LEU A 70 2.48 -5.74 -7.90
CA LEU A 70 1.66 -6.88 -7.45
C LEU A 70 0.90 -7.39 -8.67
N GLU A 71 1.42 -8.43 -9.31
CA GLU A 71 0.87 -8.97 -10.56
C GLU A 71 0.74 -7.93 -11.70
N ASN A 72 1.61 -6.90 -11.67
CA ASN A 72 1.58 -5.72 -12.55
C ASN A 72 0.37 -4.79 -12.34
N PHE A 73 -0.31 -4.91 -11.20
CA PHE A 73 -1.37 -3.99 -10.78
C PHE A 73 -0.89 -3.01 -9.70
N PRO A 74 -1.45 -1.78 -9.68
CA PRO A 74 -1.26 -0.86 -8.59
C PRO A 74 -1.84 -1.46 -7.30
N TYR A 75 -1.10 -1.34 -6.21
CA TYR A 75 -1.54 -1.75 -4.89
C TYR A 75 -1.14 -0.72 -3.84
N GLN A 76 -1.89 -0.68 -2.75
CA GLN A 76 -1.54 0.06 -1.55
C GLN A 76 -1.83 -0.82 -0.34
N TYR A 77 -1.06 -0.65 0.73
CA TYR A 77 -1.36 -1.29 2.00
C TYR A 77 -0.93 -0.44 3.17
N VAL A 78 -1.53 -0.74 4.32
CA VAL A 78 -1.05 -0.27 5.63
C VAL A 78 -0.60 -1.47 6.46
N ASP A 79 0.59 -1.33 7.03
CA ASP A 79 1.07 -2.19 8.11
C ASP A 79 0.94 -1.41 9.42
N PHE A 80 0.01 -1.82 10.28
CA PHE A 80 -0.23 -1.15 11.55
C PHE A 80 -0.92 -2.03 12.61
N PRO A 81 -0.40 -2.07 13.85
CA PRO A 81 0.96 -1.68 14.22
C PRO A 81 2.00 -2.59 13.55
N ARG A 82 3.16 -2.03 13.21
CA ARG A 82 4.27 -2.78 12.62
C ARG A 82 5.45 -2.89 13.58
N PHE A 83 6.14 -4.01 13.53
CA PHE A 83 7.41 -4.25 14.19
C PHE A 83 8.31 -5.03 13.26
N TYR A 84 9.29 -4.33 12.68
CA TYR A 84 10.24 -4.89 11.72
C TYR A 84 11.65 -4.72 12.25
N THR A 85 12.31 -5.83 12.50
CA THR A 85 13.75 -5.92 12.73
C THR A 85 14.39 -6.73 11.60
N ARG A 86 15.69 -6.99 11.69
CA ARG A 86 16.37 -7.89 10.75
C ARG A 86 15.88 -9.34 10.88
N GLU A 87 15.58 -9.75 12.11
CA GLU A 87 15.23 -11.14 12.45
C GLU A 87 13.72 -11.37 12.49
N ASN A 88 12.95 -10.36 12.90
CA ASN A 88 11.53 -10.49 13.18
C ASN A 88 10.70 -9.53 12.34
N LYS A 89 9.56 -10.01 11.86
CA LYS A 89 8.53 -9.18 11.24
C LYS A 89 7.17 -9.52 11.83
N PHE A 90 6.53 -8.53 12.41
CA PHE A 90 5.16 -8.59 12.91
C PHE A 90 4.42 -7.36 12.41
N ALA A 91 3.28 -7.56 11.77
CA ALA A 91 2.37 -6.47 11.43
C ALA A 91 0.98 -7.03 11.14
N PHE A 92 -0.05 -6.24 11.43
CA PHE A 92 -1.35 -6.41 10.78
C PHE A 92 -1.29 -5.67 9.45
N ARG A 93 -1.39 -6.43 8.35
CA ARG A 93 -1.37 -5.88 7.00
C ARG A 93 -2.79 -5.82 6.45
N SER A 94 -3.17 -4.67 5.90
CA SER A 94 -4.41 -4.49 5.16
C SER A 94 -4.11 -3.92 3.78
N LEU A 95 -4.51 -4.64 2.72
CA LEU A 95 -4.42 -4.26 1.30
C LEU A 95 -5.77 -3.76 0.80
#